data_AF-A0A928S2G5-F1
#
_entry.id   AF-A0A928S2G5-F1
#
_cell.length_a   1.000
_cell.length_b   1.000
_cell.length_c   1.000
_cell.angle_alpha   90.00
_cell.angle_beta   90.00
_cell.angle_gamma   90.00
#
_symmetry.space_group_name_H-M   'P 1'
#
loop_
_entity.id
_entity.type
_entity.pdbx_description
1 polymer ?
#
loop_
_entity_poly.entity_id
_entity_poly.type
_entity_poly.pdbx_seq_one_letter_code
_entity_poly.pdbx_strand_id
1 'polypeptide(L)'
;MTGSAAAQDYAIFWFTIDGGGGAGTGDVYELSGTIGQADAGPAIAMTGGDFELSGGFWSGAVSPPDEGCTGDEKVKKARCRDRNGENQLKVSLVGGRPGDTFTVTLSSDGDTKDGAINARGKGKTKFNNRPPGDAGTATAEWGCGAVEEKAYACP
;
A
#
# COMPACT_ATOMS: atom_id res chain seq x y z
N MET A 1 -58.16 20.55 40.00
CA MET A 1 -57.83 19.40 39.14
C MET A 1 -56.41 19.62 38.63
N THR A 2 -55.42 18.90 39.16
CA THR A 2 -54.02 18.93 38.70
C THR A 2 -53.81 17.75 37.76
N GLY A 3 -53.58 18.02 36.48
CA GLY A 3 -53.23 16.99 35.50
C GLY A 3 -51.73 16.69 35.57
N SER A 4 -51.37 15.44 35.89
CA SER A 4 -50.00 14.96 35.69
C SER A 4 -49.76 14.74 34.20
N ALA A 5 -48.79 15.46 33.62
CA ALA A 5 -48.26 15.13 32.31
C ALA A 5 -47.22 14.02 32.48
N ALA A 6 -47.45 12.85 31.88
CA ALA A 6 -46.41 11.84 31.72
C ALA A 6 -45.54 12.24 30.52
N ALA A 7 -44.24 12.48 30.75
CA ALA A 7 -43.26 12.53 29.68
C ALA A 7 -43.01 11.09 29.22
N GLN A 8 -43.03 10.84 27.90
CA GLN A 8 -42.68 9.52 27.38
C GLN A 8 -41.15 9.35 27.46
N ASP A 9 -40.67 8.16 27.86
CA ASP A 9 -39.27 7.76 27.70
C ASP A 9 -39.00 7.49 26.21
N TYR A 10 -38.76 8.56 25.45
CA TYR A 10 -38.31 8.41 24.07
C TYR A 10 -36.85 7.94 24.07
N ALA A 11 -36.64 6.64 23.95
CA ALA A 11 -35.35 6.07 23.60
C ALA A 11 -35.28 5.83 22.08
N ILE A 12 -34.25 6.38 21.44
CA ILE A 12 -33.93 6.06 20.05
C ILE A 12 -33.07 4.80 20.08
N PHE A 13 -33.65 3.65 19.73
CA PHE A 13 -32.97 2.34 19.78
C PHE A 13 -32.10 2.03 18.55
N TRP A 14 -32.11 2.92 17.55
CA TRP A 14 -31.43 2.71 16.29
C TRP A 14 -30.80 4.01 15.82
N PHE A 15 -29.52 3.92 15.48
CA PHE A 15 -28.75 4.91 14.77
C PHE A 15 -28.01 4.20 13.64
N THR A 16 -27.84 4.87 12.50
CA THR A 16 -26.87 4.47 11.48
C THR A 16 -25.68 5.40 11.55
N ILE A 17 -24.48 4.85 11.41
CA ILE A 17 -23.27 5.61 11.13
C ILE A 17 -22.97 5.34 9.65
N ASP A 18 -23.44 6.23 8.77
CA ASP A 18 -23.33 6.07 7.30
C ASP A 18 -21.94 6.43 6.75
N GLY A 19 -20.91 6.37 7.61
CA GLY A 19 -19.53 6.72 7.32
C GLY A 19 -18.92 7.65 8.37
N GLY A 20 -17.59 7.76 8.35
CA GLY A 20 -16.86 8.71 9.19
C GLY A 20 -15.35 8.62 9.00
N GLY A 21 -14.66 9.64 9.47
CA GLY A 21 -13.25 9.85 9.20
C GLY A 21 -12.98 10.46 7.82
N GLY A 22 -11.76 10.95 7.62
CA GLY A 22 -11.35 11.68 6.42
C GLY A 22 -10.56 12.95 6.76
N ALA A 23 -10.00 13.58 5.72
CA ALA A 23 -9.33 14.86 5.82
C ALA A 23 -10.30 16.00 5.52
N GLY A 24 -10.42 16.95 6.44
CA GLY A 24 -11.10 18.22 6.26
C GLY A 24 -10.06 19.34 6.15
N THR A 25 -10.25 20.25 5.20
CA THR A 25 -9.41 21.44 5.06
C THR A 25 -10.22 22.71 5.32
N GLY A 26 -9.61 23.67 6.00
CA GLY A 26 -10.16 25.00 6.27
C GLY A 26 -9.03 26.02 6.28
N ASP A 27 -8.91 26.79 5.20
CA ASP A 27 -7.85 27.77 4.96
C ASP A 27 -6.44 27.22 5.25
N VAL A 28 -5.85 27.58 6.39
CA VAL A 28 -4.48 27.18 6.79
C VAL A 28 -4.45 25.91 7.64
N TYR A 29 -5.60 25.32 7.95
CA TYR A 29 -5.70 24.15 8.82
C TYR A 29 -6.16 22.92 8.05
N GLU A 30 -5.53 21.80 8.40
CA GLU A 30 -5.91 20.47 7.97
C GLU A 30 -6.23 19.64 9.22
N LEU A 31 -7.38 18.97 9.20
CA LEU A 31 -7.82 18.04 10.24
C LEU A 31 -8.04 16.69 9.60
N SER A 32 -7.28 15.68 10.03
CA SER A 32 -7.52 14.29 9.69
C SER A 32 -8.04 13.55 10.92
N GLY A 33 -9.10 12.77 10.75
CA GLY A 33 -9.66 11.93 11.79
C GLY A 33 -10.03 10.56 11.24
N THR A 34 -9.97 9.54 12.08
CA THR A 34 -10.46 8.19 11.77
C THR A 34 -11.76 7.95 12.52
N ILE A 35 -12.74 7.28 11.91
CA ILE A 35 -13.83 6.67 12.67
C ILE A 35 -13.43 5.26 13.10
N GLY A 36 -13.57 4.98 14.40
CA GLY A 36 -13.43 3.62 14.92
C GLY A 36 -14.80 3.03 15.22
N GLN A 37 -15.00 1.74 14.93
CA GLN A 37 -16.02 0.96 15.62
C GLN A 37 -15.39 0.38 16.88
N ALA A 38 -16.08 0.46 18.03
CA ALA A 38 -15.57 -0.06 19.30
C ALA A 38 -15.26 -1.57 19.23
N ASP A 39 -16.01 -2.30 18.42
CA ASP A 39 -15.87 -3.75 18.21
C ASP A 39 -14.85 -4.12 17.11
N ALA A 40 -14.29 -3.13 16.38
CA ALA A 40 -13.20 -3.36 15.43
C ALA A 40 -11.88 -3.51 16.21
N GLY A 41 -11.62 -4.74 16.66
CA GLY A 41 -10.42 -5.10 17.43
C GLY A 41 -9.33 -5.76 16.57
N PRO A 42 -8.06 -5.75 17.04
CA PRO A 42 -6.97 -6.45 16.37
C PRO A 42 -7.15 -7.97 16.50
N ALA A 43 -7.83 -8.61 15.54
CA ALA A 43 -7.94 -10.06 15.31
C ALA A 43 -8.28 -10.99 16.50
N ILE A 44 -8.44 -10.46 17.71
CA ILE A 44 -8.80 -11.17 18.93
C ILE A 44 -10.31 -11.10 19.02
N ALA A 45 -10.95 -12.24 18.84
CA ALA A 45 -12.39 -12.32 18.90
C ALA A 45 -12.89 -12.04 20.33
N MET A 46 -13.99 -11.29 20.40
CA MET A 46 -14.73 -11.07 21.63
C MET A 46 -15.52 -12.35 21.93
N THR A 47 -15.34 -12.91 23.12
CA THR A 47 -16.00 -14.16 23.53
C THR A 47 -17.08 -13.92 24.57
N GLY A 48 -18.17 -14.66 24.49
CA GLY A 48 -19.28 -14.61 25.44
C GLY A 48 -20.09 -15.91 25.44
N GLY A 49 -19.93 -16.74 26.47
CA GLY A 49 -20.51 -18.07 26.51
C GLY A 49 -19.94 -18.98 25.41
N ASP A 50 -20.81 -19.65 24.65
CA ASP A 50 -20.43 -20.50 23.51
C ASP A 50 -20.27 -19.71 22.19
N PHE A 51 -20.34 -18.38 22.24
CA PHE A 51 -20.30 -17.51 21.06
C PHE A 51 -19.00 -16.72 20.97
N GLU A 52 -18.54 -16.57 19.73
CA GLU A 52 -17.36 -15.80 19.35
C GLU A 52 -17.77 -14.75 18.31
N LEU A 53 -17.38 -13.50 18.54
CA LEU A 53 -17.60 -12.37 17.63
C LEU A 53 -16.25 -11.79 17.24
N SER A 54 -15.91 -11.89 15.95
CA SER A 54 -14.81 -11.14 15.36
C SER A 54 -15.38 -9.89 14.69
N GLY A 55 -15.11 -8.72 15.26
CA GLY A 55 -15.45 -7.45 14.64
C GLY A 55 -14.34 -6.98 13.70
N GLY A 56 -14.71 -6.22 12.68
CA GLY A 56 -13.81 -5.74 11.65
C GLY A 56 -14.56 -4.98 10.58
N PHE A 57 -13.83 -4.30 9.70
CA PHE A 57 -14.44 -3.63 8.56
C PHE A 57 -14.71 -4.62 7.43
N TRP A 58 -15.84 -4.45 6.72
CA TRP A 58 -16.04 -5.11 5.44
C TRP A 58 -14.89 -4.70 4.51
N SER A 59 -14.23 -5.67 3.89
CA SER A 59 -13.06 -5.52 3.02
C SER A 59 -13.31 -4.69 1.73
N GLY A 60 -14.43 -3.97 1.64
CA GLY A 60 -14.82 -3.17 0.48
C GLY A 60 -15.29 -1.74 0.75
N ALA A 61 -15.22 -1.20 1.99
CA ALA A 61 -15.75 0.14 2.27
C ALA A 61 -14.78 1.15 2.90
N VAL A 62 -13.56 0.74 3.24
CA VAL A 62 -12.43 1.64 3.49
C VAL A 62 -11.15 0.95 3.04
N SER A 63 -10.80 1.09 1.75
CA SER A 63 -9.38 1.35 1.53
C SER A 63 -9.11 2.66 2.27
N PRO A 64 -8.08 2.76 3.13
CA PRO A 64 -7.62 4.07 3.56
C PRO A 64 -7.52 4.98 2.32
N PRO A 65 -7.69 6.31 2.41
CA PRO A 65 -7.29 7.16 1.31
C PRO A 65 -5.84 6.78 1.00
N ASP A 66 -5.68 6.02 -0.08
CA ASP A 66 -4.43 5.74 -0.74
C ASP A 66 -3.27 5.36 0.21
N GLU A 67 -3.16 4.08 0.60
CA GLU A 67 -1.90 3.51 1.06
C GLU A 67 -0.88 3.50 -0.09
N GLY A 68 -0.29 4.67 -0.37
CA GLY A 68 0.98 4.95 -1.06
C GLY A 68 1.16 4.48 -2.51
N CYS A 69 0.43 3.48 -2.98
CA CYS A 69 0.60 2.87 -4.30
C CYS A 69 -0.45 3.39 -5.28
N THR A 70 -0.14 3.36 -6.56
CA THR A 70 -1.04 3.68 -7.67
C THR A 70 -1.88 2.49 -8.10
N GLY A 71 -1.46 1.26 -7.77
CA GLY A 71 -2.06 0.01 -8.26
C GLY A 71 -1.51 -0.45 -9.62
N ASP A 72 -0.65 0.35 -10.24
CA ASP A 72 -0.05 0.10 -11.56
C ASP A 72 1.46 -0.22 -11.47
N GLU A 73 2.00 -0.39 -10.26
CA GLU A 73 3.42 -0.62 -10.00
C GLU A 73 3.94 -1.83 -10.78
N LYS A 74 4.91 -1.58 -11.68
CA LYS A 74 5.42 -2.62 -12.57
C LYS A 74 6.88 -2.44 -13.03
N VAL A 75 7.72 -3.45 -12.85
CA VAL A 75 8.93 -3.79 -13.60
C VAL A 75 8.61 -4.09 -15.07
N LYS A 76 8.54 -3.01 -15.85
CA LYS A 76 8.37 -3.06 -17.31
C LYS A 76 9.47 -3.83 -18.04
N LYS A 77 10.72 -3.77 -17.56
CA LYS A 77 11.86 -4.40 -18.23
C LYS A 77 12.99 -4.71 -17.25
N ALA A 78 13.50 -5.93 -17.27
CA ALA A 78 14.79 -6.32 -16.70
C ALA A 78 15.60 -7.01 -17.80
N ARG A 79 16.64 -6.34 -18.33
CA ARG A 79 17.46 -6.89 -19.42
C ARG A 79 18.92 -6.46 -19.32
N CYS A 80 19.81 -7.42 -19.57
CA CYS A 80 21.23 -7.15 -19.73
C CYS A 80 21.54 -6.58 -21.11
N ARG A 81 22.59 -5.77 -21.18
CA ARG A 81 23.16 -5.25 -22.42
C ARG A 81 24.68 -5.17 -22.25
N ASP A 82 25.40 -5.60 -23.29
CA ASP A 82 26.84 -5.37 -23.36
C ASP A 82 27.16 -3.87 -23.35
N ARG A 83 28.10 -3.51 -22.48
CA ARG A 83 28.67 -2.18 -22.34
C ARG A 83 30.18 -2.33 -22.25
N ASN A 84 30.86 -2.17 -23.38
CA ASN A 84 32.31 -2.19 -23.48
C ASN A 84 32.92 -3.52 -22.98
N GLY A 85 32.28 -4.66 -23.26
CA GLY A 85 32.74 -5.98 -22.82
C GLY A 85 32.29 -6.39 -21.42
N GLU A 86 31.47 -5.57 -20.74
CA GLU A 86 30.84 -5.91 -19.47
C GLU A 86 29.32 -5.94 -19.61
N ASN A 87 28.65 -6.90 -18.96
CA ASN A 87 27.19 -6.95 -18.94
C ASN A 87 26.63 -5.90 -17.97
N GLN A 88 25.74 -5.05 -18.46
CA GLN A 88 24.96 -4.10 -17.65
C GLN A 88 23.49 -4.51 -17.63
N LEU A 89 22.98 -4.92 -16.47
CA LEU A 89 21.56 -5.16 -16.25
C LEU A 89 20.84 -3.83 -16.00
N LYS A 90 19.84 -3.53 -16.84
CA LYS A 90 18.94 -2.39 -16.64
C LYS A 90 17.56 -2.89 -16.23
N VAL A 91 17.10 -2.39 -15.08
CA VAL A 91 15.74 -2.60 -14.57
C VAL A 91 14.97 -1.29 -14.72
N SER A 92 13.79 -1.34 -15.33
CA SER A 92 12.92 -0.18 -15.59
C SER A 92 11.54 -0.45 -15.03
N LEU A 93 11.07 0.50 -14.21
CA LEU A 93 9.83 0.46 -13.46
C LEU A 93 8.86 1.50 -14.02
N VAL A 94 7.57 1.24 -13.96
CA VAL A 94 6.46 2.12 -14.36
C VAL A 94 5.32 2.03 -13.35
N GLY A 95 4.39 2.99 -13.41
CA GLY A 95 3.23 3.00 -12.52
C GLY A 95 3.63 3.21 -11.06
N GLY A 96 4.72 3.91 -10.77
CA GLY A 96 4.98 4.36 -9.40
C GLY A 96 4.43 5.78 -9.19
N ARG A 97 4.24 6.18 -7.93
CA ARG A 97 3.92 7.58 -7.63
C ARG A 97 5.13 8.50 -7.86
N PRO A 98 4.96 9.67 -8.50
CA PRO A 98 6.01 10.68 -8.57
C PRO A 98 6.62 11.03 -7.22
N GLY A 99 7.95 11.00 -7.12
CA GLY A 99 8.68 11.30 -5.89
C GLY A 99 8.82 10.13 -4.93
N ASP A 100 8.15 9.01 -5.18
CA ASP A 100 8.30 7.79 -4.40
C ASP A 100 9.67 7.13 -4.64
N THR A 101 10.14 6.38 -3.66
CA THR A 101 11.37 5.60 -3.73
C THR A 101 11.08 4.14 -4.04
N PHE A 102 12.04 3.45 -4.63
CA PHE A 102 11.98 2.02 -4.85
C PHE A 102 13.35 1.38 -4.60
N THR A 103 13.35 0.12 -4.21
CA THR A 103 14.54 -0.72 -4.06
C THR A 103 14.41 -1.91 -5.00
N VAL A 104 15.49 -2.24 -5.71
CA VAL A 104 15.56 -3.45 -6.54
C VAL A 104 16.61 -4.39 -5.97
N THR A 105 16.23 -5.64 -5.73
CA THR A 105 17.10 -6.71 -5.24
C THR A 105 17.24 -7.80 -6.30
N LEU A 106 18.46 -8.31 -6.51
CA LEU A 106 18.73 -9.38 -7.47
C LEU A 106 18.93 -10.71 -6.74
N SER A 107 18.25 -11.75 -7.20
CA SER A 107 18.31 -13.07 -6.57
C SER A 107 19.62 -13.83 -6.78
N SER A 108 20.45 -13.45 -7.75
CA SER A 108 21.71 -14.14 -8.04
C SER A 108 22.76 -13.92 -6.94
N ASP A 109 22.92 -12.65 -6.52
CA ASP A 109 24.01 -12.22 -5.64
C ASP A 109 23.50 -11.44 -4.41
N GLY A 110 22.21 -11.13 -4.33
CA GLY A 110 21.63 -10.27 -3.30
C GLY A 110 21.89 -8.77 -3.51
N ASP A 111 22.46 -8.38 -4.66
CA ASP A 111 22.73 -6.99 -5.01
C ASP A 111 21.45 -6.15 -4.92
N THR A 112 21.50 -5.08 -4.13
CA THR A 112 20.40 -4.13 -3.98
C THR A 112 20.72 -2.79 -4.61
N LYS A 113 19.70 -2.12 -5.13
CA LYS A 113 19.84 -0.75 -5.62
C LYS A 113 18.58 0.06 -5.54
N ASP A 114 18.72 1.22 -4.92
CA ASP A 114 17.63 2.16 -4.72
C ASP A 114 17.51 3.14 -5.88
N GLY A 115 16.33 3.73 -6.00
CA GLY A 115 16.05 4.81 -6.93
C GLY A 115 14.77 5.54 -6.58
N ALA A 116 14.45 6.54 -7.40
CA ALA A 116 13.24 7.34 -7.25
C ALA A 116 12.41 7.29 -8.54
N ILE A 117 11.09 7.36 -8.35
CA ILE A 117 10.10 7.46 -9.39
C ILE A 117 10.00 8.92 -9.84
N ASN A 118 10.12 9.17 -11.14
CA ASN A 118 10.02 10.51 -11.68
C ASN A 118 8.56 11.01 -11.81
N ALA A 119 8.39 12.28 -12.20
CA ALA A 119 7.09 12.91 -12.46
C ALA A 119 6.17 12.19 -13.47
N ARG A 120 6.69 11.22 -14.24
CA ARG A 120 5.91 10.41 -15.20
C ARG A 120 5.59 9.01 -14.67
N GLY A 121 5.81 8.77 -13.38
CA GLY A 121 5.62 7.46 -12.74
C GLY A 121 6.61 6.40 -13.21
N LYS A 122 7.83 6.77 -13.63
CA LYS A 122 8.85 5.82 -14.12
C LYS A 122 10.10 5.84 -13.25
N GLY A 123 10.58 4.64 -12.92
CA GLY A 123 11.86 4.40 -12.25
C GLY A 123 12.84 3.65 -13.15
N LYS A 124 14.14 3.77 -12.90
CA LYS A 124 15.14 2.89 -13.51
C LYS A 124 16.36 2.77 -12.63
N THR A 125 16.94 1.57 -12.60
CA THR A 125 18.23 1.32 -11.97
C THR A 125 19.12 0.46 -12.89
N LYS A 126 20.42 0.44 -12.59
CA LYS A 126 21.44 -0.28 -13.36
C LYS A 126 22.42 -0.98 -12.44
N PHE A 127 22.66 -2.24 -12.75
CA PHE A 127 23.73 -3.04 -12.17
C PHE A 127 24.79 -3.24 -13.24
N ASN A 128 25.99 -2.78 -12.95
CA ASN A 128 27.14 -2.89 -13.86
C ASN A 128 27.92 -4.16 -13.50
N ASN A 129 28.78 -4.59 -14.43
CA ASN A 129 29.74 -5.67 -14.20
C ASN A 129 29.06 -6.99 -13.82
N ARG A 130 27.92 -7.28 -14.45
CA ARG A 130 27.21 -8.55 -14.23
C ARG A 130 27.99 -9.69 -14.84
N PRO A 131 28.09 -10.86 -14.16
CA PRO A 131 28.78 -12.01 -14.71
C PRO A 131 28.17 -12.46 -16.06
N PRO A 132 28.97 -12.97 -17.01
CA PRO A 132 28.45 -13.62 -18.21
C PRO A 132 27.58 -14.82 -17.83
N GLY A 133 26.42 -14.98 -18.48
CA GLY A 133 25.47 -16.05 -18.16
C GLY A 133 24.71 -15.90 -16.83
N ASP A 134 24.85 -14.77 -16.13
CA ASP A 134 24.09 -14.47 -14.92
C ASP A 134 22.59 -14.41 -15.21
N ALA A 135 21.80 -15.18 -14.46
CA ALA A 135 20.35 -15.27 -14.60
C ALA A 135 19.70 -15.34 -13.23
N GLY A 136 18.56 -14.69 -13.10
CA GLY A 136 17.84 -14.61 -11.84
C GLY A 136 16.59 -13.76 -11.94
N THR A 137 16.08 -13.37 -10.79
CA THR A 137 14.90 -12.52 -10.65
C THR A 137 15.32 -11.18 -10.07
N ALA A 138 14.83 -10.11 -10.67
CA ALA A 138 14.87 -8.76 -10.11
C ALA A 138 13.56 -8.50 -9.39
N THR A 139 13.61 -8.41 -8.07
CA THR A 139 12.48 -8.07 -7.21
C THR A 139 12.53 -6.57 -6.95
N ALA A 140 11.49 -5.85 -7.34
CA ALA A 140 11.34 -4.43 -7.06
C ALA A 140 10.31 -4.23 -5.96
N GLU A 141 10.66 -3.42 -4.96
CA GLU A 141 9.81 -3.00 -3.86
C GLU A 141 9.69 -1.47 -3.90
N TRP A 142 8.46 -0.96 -3.81
CA TRP A 142 8.18 0.47 -3.75
C TRP A 142 7.97 0.90 -2.30
N GLY A 143 8.18 2.19 -1.99
CA GLY A 143 8.05 2.72 -0.63
C GLY A 143 6.66 2.51 -0.02
N CYS A 144 5.65 2.28 -0.86
CA CYS A 144 4.29 1.94 -0.48
C CYS A 144 4.05 0.46 -0.17
N GLY A 145 5.05 -0.41 -0.30
CA GLY A 145 4.96 -1.85 -0.05
C GLY A 145 4.51 -2.70 -1.23
N ALA A 146 4.25 -2.11 -2.41
CA ALA A 146 4.07 -2.88 -3.64
C ALA A 146 5.35 -3.65 -3.97
N VAL A 147 5.20 -4.90 -4.43
CA VAL A 147 6.31 -5.75 -4.85
C VAL A 147 5.99 -6.36 -6.22
N GLU A 148 6.95 -6.33 -7.13
CA GLU A 148 6.86 -7.07 -8.40
C GLU A 148 8.21 -7.67 -8.78
N GLU A 149 8.15 -8.82 -9.44
CA GLU A 149 9.32 -9.62 -9.80
C GLU A 149 9.45 -9.78 -11.31
N LYS A 150 10.69 -9.73 -11.80
CA LYS A 150 10.99 -9.96 -13.21
C LYS A 150 12.26 -10.76 -13.42
N ALA A 151 12.11 -11.90 -14.11
CA ALA A 151 13.25 -12.67 -14.57
C ALA A 151 14.15 -11.88 -15.54
N TYR A 152 15.46 -12.06 -15.42
CA TYR A 152 16.48 -11.58 -16.35
C TYR A 152 17.48 -12.69 -16.66
N ALA A 153 18.11 -12.58 -17.82
CA ALA A 153 19.25 -13.40 -18.20
C ALA A 153 20.25 -12.50 -18.94
N CYS A 154 21.51 -12.59 -18.55
CA CYS A 154 22.62 -11.97 -19.23
C CYS A 154 23.21 -12.93 -20.27
N PRO A 155 23.60 -12.40 -21.45
CA PRO A 155 24.32 -13.17 -22.45
C PRO A 155 25.73 -13.55 -21.97
#